data_AF-Q5V1Q8-F1
#
_entry.id   AF-Q5V1Q8-F1
#
_cell.length_a   1.000
_cell.length_b   1.000
_cell.length_c   1.000
_cell.angle_alpha   90.00
_cell.angle_beta   90.00
_cell.angle_gamma   90.00
#
_symmetry.space_group_name_H-M   'P 1'
#
loop_
_entity.id
_entity.type
_entity.pdbx_description
1 polymer ?
#
loop_
_entity_poly.entity_id
_entity_poly.type
_entity_poly.pdbx_seq_one_letter_code
_entity_poly.pdbx_strand_id
1 'polypeptide(L)'
;MPDMSGDEVLDTIAERGIDPAVVMVTAVDPDFDIVEMPFDEYLTKPVSREDLLDTVSEMLIRTTYDDRVQEYFAVASKKATLETQKNTPQLEASDEYQTVNERFEELRQRADATAAEIDDFESVFQQFPGNGLSSG
;
A
#
# COMPACT_ATOMS: atom_id res chain seq x y z
N MET A 1 5.13 16.13 -17.32
CA MET A 1 6.35 16.20 -18.15
C MET A 1 6.02 17.10 -19.34
N PRO A 2 6.97 17.73 -20.06
CA PRO A 2 6.61 18.71 -21.09
C PRO A 2 5.76 18.12 -22.23
N ASP A 3 5.90 16.82 -22.51
CA ASP A 3 5.23 16.16 -23.64
C ASP A 3 4.21 15.06 -23.24
N MET A 4 4.13 14.71 -21.95
CA MET A 4 3.21 13.66 -21.41
C MET A 4 2.78 13.97 -19.96
N SER A 5 1.55 13.60 -19.61
CA SER A 5 1.06 13.65 -18.23
C SER A 5 1.56 12.43 -17.42
N GLY A 6 1.43 12.50 -16.08
CA GLY A 6 1.72 11.34 -15.23
C GLY A 6 0.71 10.22 -15.45
N ASP A 7 -0.56 10.61 -15.58
CA ASP A 7 -1.69 9.69 -15.79
C ASP A 7 -1.55 8.90 -17.08
N GLU A 8 -1.12 9.54 -18.19
CA GLU A 8 -0.86 8.86 -19.46
C GLU A 8 0.24 7.80 -19.33
N VAL A 9 1.21 8.00 -18.44
CA VAL A 9 2.25 7.01 -18.16
C VAL A 9 1.70 5.85 -17.35
N LEU A 10 0.84 6.12 -16.35
CA LEU A 10 0.16 5.08 -15.57
C LEU A 10 -0.71 4.18 -16.47
N ASP A 11 -1.51 4.79 -17.34
CA ASP A 11 -2.35 4.08 -18.31
C ASP A 11 -1.49 3.22 -19.24
N THR A 12 -0.38 3.77 -19.75
CA THR A 12 0.56 3.03 -20.61
C THR A 12 1.20 1.84 -19.90
N ILE A 13 1.51 1.96 -18.61
CA ILE A 13 2.05 0.85 -17.79
C ILE A 13 1.01 -0.27 -17.69
N ALA A 14 -0.23 0.09 -17.32
CA ALA A 14 -1.33 -0.85 -17.20
C ALA A 14 -1.66 -1.56 -18.52
N GLU A 15 -1.72 -0.83 -19.64
CA GLU A 15 -1.96 -1.38 -20.99
C GLU A 15 -0.90 -2.39 -21.42
N ARG A 16 0.34 -2.21 -20.98
CA ARG A 16 1.46 -3.11 -21.29
C ARG A 16 1.50 -4.35 -20.42
N GLY A 17 0.65 -4.45 -19.39
CA GLY A 17 0.60 -5.58 -18.47
C GLY A 17 1.89 -5.77 -17.68
N ILE A 18 2.63 -4.68 -17.44
CA ILE A 18 3.79 -4.66 -16.56
C ILE A 18 3.36 -4.06 -15.22
N ASP A 19 3.92 -4.59 -14.13
CA ASP A 19 3.56 -4.19 -12.77
C ASP A 19 4.80 -3.67 -11.99
N PRO A 20 5.37 -2.52 -12.40
CA PRO A 20 6.44 -1.90 -11.65
C PRO A 20 5.90 -1.16 -10.43
N ALA A 21 6.73 -1.04 -9.39
CA ALA A 21 6.51 -0.04 -8.35
C ALA A 21 6.51 1.39 -8.92
N VAL A 22 5.43 2.14 -8.71
CA VAL A 22 5.25 3.52 -9.19
C VAL A 22 5.06 4.50 -8.03
N VAL A 23 5.94 5.50 -7.98
CA VAL A 23 5.87 6.62 -7.03
C VAL A 23 5.60 7.91 -7.80
N MET A 24 4.49 8.58 -7.49
CA MET A 24 4.13 9.86 -8.08
C MET A 24 4.82 11.00 -7.33
N VAL A 25 5.47 11.92 -8.05
CA VAL A 25 6.13 13.10 -7.44
C VAL A 25 5.66 14.38 -8.11
N THR A 26 4.80 15.13 -7.43
CA THR A 26 4.03 16.21 -8.05
C THR A 26 3.86 17.42 -7.15
N ALA A 27 3.65 18.59 -7.73
CA ALA A 27 3.32 19.83 -7.00
C ALA A 27 1.81 20.11 -6.99
N VAL A 28 1.02 19.17 -7.52
CA VAL A 28 -0.43 19.26 -7.58
C VAL A 28 -0.97 18.59 -6.33
N ASP A 29 -1.94 19.23 -5.68
CA ASP A 29 -2.64 18.61 -4.57
C ASP A 29 -3.58 17.53 -5.12
N PRO A 30 -3.54 16.32 -4.56
CA PRO A 30 -4.34 15.20 -5.02
C PRO A 30 -5.84 15.46 -4.83
N ASP A 31 -6.64 15.00 -5.79
CA ASP A 31 -8.09 14.93 -5.67
C ASP A 31 -8.57 13.50 -5.46
N PHE A 32 -9.88 13.30 -5.36
CA PHE A 32 -10.47 11.97 -5.16
C PHE A 32 -10.25 11.00 -6.33
N ASP A 33 -9.80 11.48 -7.48
CA ASP A 33 -9.46 10.68 -8.66
C ASP A 33 -8.23 9.77 -8.46
N ILE A 34 -7.35 10.09 -7.51
CA ILE A 34 -6.17 9.26 -7.21
C ILE A 34 -6.52 7.84 -6.76
N VAL A 35 -7.77 7.61 -6.34
CA VAL A 35 -8.27 6.31 -5.92
C VAL A 35 -8.18 5.29 -7.05
N GLU A 36 -8.53 5.71 -8.26
CA GLU A 36 -8.57 4.85 -9.46
C GLU A 36 -7.19 4.72 -10.14
N MET A 37 -6.24 5.59 -9.80
CA MET A 37 -4.92 5.61 -10.43
C MET A 37 -4.01 4.48 -9.94
N PRO A 38 -3.33 3.73 -10.82
CA PRO A 38 -2.48 2.60 -10.43
C PRO A 38 -1.07 3.06 -10.01
N PHE A 39 -0.96 3.68 -8.83
CA PHE A 39 0.32 4.00 -8.20
C PHE A 39 0.40 3.45 -6.77
N ASP A 40 1.62 3.32 -6.25
CA ASP A 40 1.90 2.79 -4.92
C ASP A 40 2.13 3.87 -3.86
N GLU A 41 2.74 4.98 -4.26
CA GLU A 41 3.08 6.08 -3.34
C GLU A 41 2.92 7.45 -4.01
N TYR A 42 2.52 8.46 -3.23
CA TYR A 42 2.32 9.82 -3.72
C TYR A 42 3.09 10.84 -2.88
N LEU A 43 4.02 11.56 -3.51
CA LEU A 43 4.86 12.56 -2.87
C LEU A 43 4.53 13.96 -3.39
N THR A 44 4.09 14.84 -2.50
CA THR A 44 3.86 16.26 -2.79
C THR A 44 5.16 17.05 -2.68
N LYS A 45 5.48 17.83 -3.71
CA LYS A 45 6.65 18.72 -3.72
C LYS A 45 6.48 19.88 -2.73
N PRO A 46 7.58 20.36 -2.12
CA PRO A 46 8.97 19.99 -2.38
C PRO A 46 9.37 18.68 -1.68
N VAL A 47 10.13 17.83 -2.39
CA VAL A 47 10.66 16.56 -1.87
C VAL A 47 12.18 16.65 -1.82
N SER A 48 12.79 16.26 -0.70
CA SER A 48 14.24 16.26 -0.57
C SER A 48 14.85 15.02 -1.23
N ARG A 49 16.19 15.03 -1.40
CA ARG A 49 16.91 13.85 -1.89
C ARG A 49 16.82 12.68 -0.91
N GLU A 50 16.80 12.96 0.39
CA GLU A 50 16.70 11.94 1.44
C GLU A 50 15.33 11.27 1.38
N ASP A 51 14.25 12.05 1.35
CA ASP A 51 12.88 11.53 1.21
C ASP A 51 12.73 10.62 -0.01
N LEU A 52 13.27 11.04 -1.17
CA LEU A 52 13.22 10.21 -2.39
C LEU A 52 13.99 8.89 -2.23
N LEU A 53 15.16 8.91 -1.57
CA LEU A 53 15.95 7.69 -1.35
C LEU A 53 15.27 6.75 -0.37
N ASP A 54 14.64 7.29 0.67
CA ASP A 54 13.90 6.52 1.65
C ASP A 54 12.68 5.87 1.00
N THR A 55 11.90 6.62 0.22
CA THR A 55 10.76 6.08 -0.53
C THR A 55 11.20 4.99 -1.51
N VAL A 56 12.28 5.19 -2.27
CA VAL A 56 12.77 4.14 -3.20
C VAL A 56 13.23 2.90 -2.43
N SER A 57 13.90 3.07 -1.29
CA SER A 57 14.35 1.95 -0.46
C SER A 57 13.17 1.15 0.10
N GLU A 58 12.13 1.86 0.54
CA GLU A 58 10.88 1.25 1.01
C GLU A 58 10.16 0.51 -0.13
N MET A 59 10.04 1.12 -1.31
CA MET A 59 9.42 0.49 -2.47
C MET A 59 10.16 -0.77 -2.92
N LEU A 60 11.50 -0.78 -2.90
CA LEU A 60 12.29 -1.97 -3.21
C LEU A 60 11.98 -3.12 -2.24
N ILE A 61 11.78 -2.84 -0.96
CA ILE A 61 11.36 -3.85 0.01
C ILE A 61 9.93 -4.30 -0.29
N ARG A 62 9.02 -3.36 -0.56
CA ARG A 62 7.60 -3.65 -0.83
C ARG A 62 7.40 -4.56 -2.04
N THR A 63 8.20 -4.39 -3.10
CA THR A 63 8.16 -5.28 -4.29
C THR A 63 8.55 -6.74 -4.01
N THR A 64 9.15 -7.03 -2.86
CA THR A 64 9.47 -8.41 -2.45
C THR A 64 8.32 -9.11 -1.72
N TYR A 65 7.29 -8.36 -1.33
CA TYR A 65 6.09 -8.91 -0.69
C TYR A 65 5.08 -9.43 -1.72
N ASP A 66 4.22 -10.34 -1.28
CA ASP A 66 3.05 -10.82 -2.03
C ASP A 66 2.16 -9.64 -2.46
N ASP A 67 1.53 -9.76 -3.63
CA ASP A 67 0.68 -8.73 -4.26
C ASP A 67 -0.35 -8.13 -3.29
N ARG A 68 -0.86 -8.93 -2.35
CA ARG A 68 -1.85 -8.50 -1.35
C ARG A 68 -1.28 -7.49 -0.35
N VAL A 69 -0.02 -7.64 0.01
CA VAL A 69 0.69 -6.72 0.93
C VAL A 69 1.03 -5.43 0.19
N GLN A 70 1.42 -5.53 -1.08
CA GLN A 70 1.65 -4.36 -1.93
C GLN A 70 0.37 -3.51 -2.07
N GLU A 71 -0.75 -4.16 -2.36
CA GLU A 71 -2.05 -3.49 -2.46
C GLU A 71 -2.43 -2.79 -1.14
N TYR A 72 -2.20 -3.42 0.01
CA TYR A 72 -2.46 -2.80 1.31
C TYR A 72 -1.68 -1.49 1.49
N PHE A 73 -0.38 -1.47 1.15
CA PHE A 73 0.44 -0.27 1.27
C PHE A 73 0.01 0.84 0.29
N ALA A 74 -0.32 0.48 -0.95
CA ALA A 74 -0.82 1.44 -1.95
C ALA A 74 -2.14 2.10 -1.48
N VAL A 75 -3.09 1.30 -1.00
CA VAL A 75 -4.36 1.81 -0.46
C VAL A 75 -4.14 2.66 0.79
N ALA A 76 -3.22 2.26 1.67
CA ALA A 76 -2.85 3.05 2.84
C ALA A 76 -2.25 4.41 2.47
N SER A 77 -1.35 4.46 1.47
CA SER A 77 -0.76 5.71 0.96
C SER A 77 -1.83 6.63 0.36
N LYS A 78 -2.72 6.10 -0.49
CA LYS A 78 -3.86 6.85 -1.04
C LYS A 78 -4.74 7.45 0.06
N LYS A 79 -5.08 6.64 1.08
CA LYS A 79 -5.87 7.10 2.23
C LYS A 79 -5.18 8.24 2.98
N ALA A 80 -3.92 8.06 3.37
CA ALA A 80 -3.14 9.06 4.11
C ALA A 80 -2.99 10.36 3.30
N THR A 81 -2.84 10.24 1.99
CA THR A 81 -2.76 11.36 1.06
C THR A 81 -4.06 12.16 1.04
N LEU A 82 -5.23 11.51 0.93
CA LEU A 82 -6.53 12.19 0.99
C LEU A 82 -6.79 12.81 2.36
N GLU A 83 -6.49 12.11 3.44
CA GLU A 83 -6.68 12.59 4.83
C GLU A 83 -5.81 13.81 5.15
N THR A 84 -4.63 13.93 4.51
CA THR A 84 -3.74 15.08 4.69
C THR A 84 -4.24 16.32 3.93
N GLN A 85 -4.92 16.12 2.79
CA GLN A 85 -5.22 17.18 1.84
C GLN A 85 -6.67 17.67 1.89
N LYS A 86 -7.60 16.84 2.37
CA LYS A 86 -9.04 17.17 2.43
C LYS A 86 -9.48 17.36 3.89
N ASN A 87 -10.53 18.15 4.10
CA ASN A 87 -11.14 18.28 5.43
C ASN A 87 -12.20 17.20 5.70
N THR A 88 -12.54 16.98 6.96
CA THR A 88 -13.48 15.92 7.37
C THR A 88 -14.83 15.97 6.64
N PRO A 89 -15.51 17.12 6.49
CA PRO A 89 -16.75 17.17 5.72
C PRO A 89 -16.60 16.78 4.25
N GLN A 90 -15.47 17.11 3.61
CA GLN A 90 -15.20 16.72 2.23
C GLN A 90 -14.98 15.20 2.10
N LEU A 91 -14.25 14.61 3.05
CA LEU A 91 -13.99 13.17 3.09
C LEU A 91 -15.29 12.38 3.31
N GLU A 92 -16.12 12.80 4.26
CA GLU A 92 -17.40 12.13 4.58
C GLU A 92 -18.39 12.15 3.40
N ALA A 93 -18.31 13.18 2.56
CA ALA A 93 -19.18 13.36 1.40
C ALA A 93 -18.67 12.72 0.10
N SER A 94 -17.48 12.11 0.09
CA SER A 94 -16.90 11.48 -1.11
C SER A 94 -17.08 9.97 -1.10
N ASP A 95 -17.73 9.46 -2.15
CA ASP A 95 -17.91 8.02 -2.38
C ASP A 95 -16.55 7.35 -2.69
N GLU A 96 -15.64 8.06 -3.34
CA GLU A 96 -14.28 7.58 -3.65
C GLU A 96 -13.45 7.38 -2.38
N TYR A 97 -13.53 8.32 -1.44
CA TYR A 97 -12.87 8.16 -0.14
C TYR A 97 -13.48 7.02 0.66
N GLN A 98 -14.81 6.87 0.65
CA GLN A 98 -15.48 5.73 1.29
C GLN A 98 -14.98 4.41 0.69
N THR A 99 -14.82 4.34 -0.64
CA THR A 99 -14.27 3.16 -1.34
C THR A 99 -12.85 2.81 -0.87
N VAL A 100 -11.96 3.80 -0.78
CA VAL A 100 -10.59 3.58 -0.25
C VAL A 100 -10.62 3.10 1.19
N ASN A 101 -11.47 3.71 2.02
CA ASN A 101 -11.55 3.37 3.43
C ASN A 101 -12.09 1.95 3.64
N GLU A 102 -13.13 1.56 2.89
CA GLU A 102 -13.65 0.18 2.90
C GLU A 102 -12.57 -0.81 2.46
N ARG A 103 -11.89 -0.53 1.34
CA ARG A 103 -10.81 -1.39 0.84
C ARG A 103 -9.66 -1.51 1.84
N PHE A 104 -9.29 -0.42 2.49
CA PHE A 104 -8.26 -0.40 3.53
C PHE A 104 -8.65 -1.31 4.70
N GLU A 105 -9.87 -1.19 5.22
CA GLU A 105 -10.36 -2.00 6.33
C GLU A 105 -10.46 -3.49 5.95
N GLU A 106 -10.87 -3.81 4.73
CA GLU A 106 -10.86 -5.20 4.23
C GLU A 106 -9.46 -5.80 4.21
N LEU A 107 -8.49 -5.08 3.64
CA LEU A 107 -7.11 -5.55 3.53
C LEU A 107 -6.46 -5.68 4.91
N ARG A 108 -6.72 -4.73 5.81
CA ARG A 108 -6.28 -4.77 7.20
C ARG A 108 -6.82 -5.99 7.93
N GLN A 109 -8.14 -6.24 7.87
CA GLN A 109 -8.76 -7.39 8.53
C GLN A 109 -8.19 -8.71 8.01
N ARG A 110 -7.89 -8.80 6.71
CA ARG A 110 -7.27 -9.98 6.12
C ARG A 110 -5.83 -10.18 6.59
N ALA A 111 -5.06 -9.10 6.72
CA ALA A 111 -3.70 -9.14 7.26
C ALA A 111 -3.71 -9.57 8.74
N ASP A 112 -4.60 -8.98 9.54
CA ASP A 112 -4.77 -9.33 10.96
C ASP A 112 -5.20 -10.80 11.13
N ALA A 113 -6.11 -11.30 10.29
CA ALA A 113 -6.52 -12.71 10.30
C ALA A 113 -5.36 -13.65 9.96
N THR A 114 -4.52 -13.29 8.97
CA THR A 114 -3.35 -14.10 8.60
C THR A 114 -2.30 -14.11 9.70
N ALA A 115 -2.07 -12.97 10.36
CA ALA A 115 -1.16 -12.89 11.50
C ALA A 115 -1.65 -13.75 12.68
N ALA A 116 -2.95 -13.70 12.99
CA ALA A 116 -3.55 -14.52 14.04
C ALA A 116 -3.43 -16.03 13.74
N GLU A 117 -3.62 -16.46 12.48
CA GLU A 117 -3.42 -17.86 12.09
C GLU A 117 -1.97 -18.33 12.28
N ILE A 118 -0.99 -17.47 12.02
CA ILE A 118 0.43 -17.77 12.23
C ILE A 118 0.73 -17.87 13.73
N ASP A 119 0.27 -16.92 14.53
CA ASP A 119 0.44 -16.93 16.00
C ASP A 119 -0.19 -18.18 16.62
N ASP A 120 -1.40 -18.56 16.18
CA ASP A 120 -2.07 -19.79 16.60
C ASP A 120 -1.24 -21.03 16.22
N PHE A 121 -0.69 -21.09 15.00
CA PHE A 121 0.18 -22.17 14.57
C PHE A 121 1.45 -22.25 15.42
N GLU A 122 2.14 -21.14 15.66
CA GLU A 122 3.33 -21.10 16.52
C GLU A 122 3.01 -21.56 17.95
N SER A 123 1.86 -21.16 18.49
CA SER A 123 1.41 -21.59 19.82
C SER A 123 1.20 -23.11 19.92
N VAL A 124 0.70 -23.74 18.86
CA VAL A 124 0.52 -25.20 18.75
C VAL A 124 1.88 -25.91 18.73
N PHE A 125 2.87 -25.37 18.01
CA PHE A 125 4.23 -25.94 17.99
C PHE A 125 4.94 -25.81 19.34
N GLN A 126 4.74 -24.70 20.06
CA GLN A 126 5.29 -24.51 21.40
C GLN A 126 4.61 -25.41 22.46
N GLN A 127 3.36 -25.84 22.23
CA GLN A 127 2.64 -26.79 23.09
C GLN A 127 3.02 -28.26 22.90
N PHE A 128 3.90 -28.60 21.93
CA PHE A 128 4.51 -29.92 21.85
C PHE A 128 5.85 -29.95 22.61
N PRO A 129 5.89 -30.31 23.91
CA PRO A 129 7.14 -30.72 24.53
C PRO A 129 7.59 -32.00 23.82
N GLY A 130 8.77 -31.98 23.22
CA GLY A 130 9.38 -33.14 22.58
C GLY A 130 9.33 -34.36 23.49
N ASN A 131 8.42 -35.28 23.21
CA ASN A 131 8.27 -36.49 24.00
C ASN A 131 9.12 -37.59 23.37
N GLY A 132 10.34 -37.72 23.91
CA GLY A 132 11.03 -39.00 24.10
C GLY A 132 11.67 -39.68 22.90
N LEU A 133 13.00 -39.60 22.83
CA LEU A 133 13.83 -40.78 22.59
C LEU A 133 14.85 -40.91 23.73
N SER A 134 14.37 -41.45 24.84
CA SER A 134 15.18 -42.23 25.76
C SER A 134 14.91 -43.70 25.45
N SER A 135 15.91 -44.37 24.86
CA SER A 135 16.06 -45.81 24.68
C SER A 135 17.43 -45.98 24.02
N GLY A 136 18.44 -46.65 24.55
CA GLY A 136 18.68 -47.42 25.76
C GLY A 136 20.14 -47.89 25.67
#